data_AF-A0A410RZ05-F1
#
_entry.id   AF-A0A410RZ05-F1
#
_cell.length_a   1.000
_cell.length_b   1.000
_cell.length_c   1.000
_cell.angle_alpha   90.00
_cell.angle_beta   90.00
_cell.angle_gamma   90.00
#
_symmetry.space_group_name_H-M   'P 1'
#
loop_
_entity.id
_entity.type
_entity.pdbx_description
1 polymer ?
#
loop_
_entity_poly.entity_id
_entity_poly.type
_entity_poly.pdbx_seq_one_letter_code
_entity_poly.pdbx_strand_id
1 'polypeptide(L)'
;MALVTRGPTPQLWSMRTARILTVAALLAGGSAVAKKTETVELRTPRTTVRANVDAQGLQGPDLKLQLSDNALKGQAFQRPVDLKLSERRIEGTVGEKPVELTVAERPDVVEMMGTFAGEPSSLTLSPDALTGSVGPCGYNLVIERDRKHYRGTRACGDQRENDVFVSIPKSLEQESATGRMAALSVLLAHP
;
A
#
# COMPACT_ATOMS: atom_id res chain seq x y z
N MET A 1 85.22 -13.16 9.78
CA MET A 1 85.59 -12.90 11.18
C MET A 1 84.46 -12.07 11.81
N ALA A 2 84.09 -12.39 13.04
CA ALA A 2 82.75 -12.23 13.62
C ALA A 2 82.50 -10.95 14.45
N LEU A 3 81.26 -10.86 14.98
CA LEU A 3 80.69 -10.04 16.08
C LEU A 3 80.05 -8.68 15.70
N VAL A 4 78.70 -8.50 15.80
CA VAL A 4 77.82 -8.25 16.99
C VAL A 4 78.12 -6.86 17.60
N THR A 5 77.19 -5.88 17.68
CA THR A 5 76.22 -5.65 18.79
C THR A 5 75.09 -4.64 18.46
N ARG A 6 73.98 -4.77 19.20
CA ARG A 6 72.76 -3.92 19.26
C ARG A 6 72.95 -2.57 20.00
N GLY A 7 72.04 -1.60 19.78
CA GLY A 7 71.56 -0.67 20.83
C GLY A 7 71.33 0.80 20.41
N PRO A 8 70.47 1.60 21.09
CA PRO A 8 69.33 2.27 20.42
C PRO A 8 69.10 3.79 20.70
N THR A 9 68.25 4.42 19.85
CA THR A 9 67.32 5.58 20.09
C THR A 9 67.88 6.95 20.56
N PRO A 10 67.14 8.10 20.49
CA PRO A 10 65.81 8.37 19.91
C PRO A 10 65.63 9.74 19.18
N GLN A 11 64.40 9.94 18.68
CA GLN A 11 63.53 11.11 18.90
C GLN A 11 63.58 12.37 18.02
N LEU A 12 62.39 12.64 17.45
CA LEU A 12 61.68 13.93 17.34
C LEU A 12 62.34 15.02 16.44
N TRP A 13 61.63 15.84 15.66
CA TRP A 13 60.21 16.06 15.46
C TRP A 13 60.06 16.89 14.16
N SER A 14 59.01 16.59 13.40
CA SER A 14 58.11 17.56 12.76
C SER A 14 58.72 18.73 11.95
N MET A 15 58.78 18.61 10.63
CA MET A 15 57.79 19.14 9.66
C MET A 15 57.58 20.64 9.70
N ARG A 16 58.03 21.34 8.64
CA ARG A 16 57.24 22.39 7.97
C ARG A 16 57.61 22.46 6.50
N THR A 17 56.65 22.13 5.64
CA THR A 17 56.40 22.87 4.38
C THR A 17 55.10 22.37 3.78
N ALA A 18 54.03 23.16 3.99
CA ALA A 18 52.76 22.98 3.33
C ALA A 18 52.86 23.43 1.87
N ARG A 19 52.47 22.58 0.93
CA ARG A 19 52.15 22.96 -0.44
C ARG A 19 50.67 22.74 -0.67
N ILE A 20 50.05 23.81 -1.13
CA ILE A 20 48.63 23.98 -1.46
C ILE A 20 48.35 23.18 -2.73
N LEU A 21 47.37 22.28 -2.68
CA LEU A 21 46.74 21.67 -3.86
C LEU A 21 45.23 21.89 -3.74
N THR A 22 44.74 22.83 -4.55
CA THR A 22 43.31 23.05 -4.84
C THR A 22 42.74 21.84 -5.56
N VAL A 23 41.91 21.06 -4.86
CA VAL A 23 41.07 20.01 -5.45
C VAL A 23 39.69 20.62 -5.73
N ALA A 24 39.35 20.76 -7.01
CA ALA A 24 38.00 21.09 -7.44
C ALA A 24 37.09 19.89 -7.15
N ALA A 25 36.27 20.01 -6.10
CA ALA A 25 35.25 19.02 -5.79
C ALA A 25 34.09 19.16 -6.78
N LEU A 26 33.99 18.21 -7.71
CA LEU A 26 32.80 17.96 -8.52
C LEU A 26 31.64 17.58 -7.59
N LEU A 27 30.77 18.54 -7.29
CA LEU A 27 29.44 18.28 -6.74
C LEU A 27 28.60 17.60 -7.83
N ALA A 28 28.74 16.28 -7.95
CA ALA A 28 27.75 15.44 -8.61
C ALA A 28 26.47 15.50 -7.76
N GLY A 29 25.64 16.51 -8.01
CA GLY A 29 24.29 16.61 -7.48
C GLY A 29 23.45 15.50 -8.08
N GLY A 30 23.49 14.32 -7.47
CA GLY A 30 22.51 13.28 -7.70
C GLY A 30 21.16 13.80 -7.22
N SER A 31 20.34 14.29 -8.14
CA SER A 31 18.93 14.56 -7.88
C SER A 31 18.28 13.22 -7.50
N ALA A 32 18.19 12.93 -6.20
CA ALA A 32 17.36 11.86 -5.71
C ALA A 32 15.91 12.25 -6.05
N VAL A 33 15.40 11.70 -7.16
CA VAL A 33 13.97 11.79 -7.50
C VAL A 33 13.24 11.05 -6.38
N ALA A 34 12.67 11.80 -5.45
CA ALA A 34 11.79 11.25 -4.43
C ALA A 34 10.58 10.64 -5.17
N LYS A 35 10.53 9.31 -5.23
CA LYS A 35 9.41 8.58 -5.81
C LYS A 35 8.17 8.99 -5.02
N LYS A 36 7.18 9.61 -5.68
CA LYS A 36 5.95 10.04 -5.03
C LYS A 36 5.30 8.80 -4.38
N THR A 37 5.17 8.82 -3.06
CA THR A 37 4.51 7.74 -2.34
C THR A 37 3.03 7.76 -2.71
N GLU A 38 2.56 6.66 -3.27
CA GLU A 38 1.15 6.46 -3.56
C GLU A 38 0.54 5.67 -2.41
N THR A 39 -0.54 6.19 -1.83
CA THR A 39 -1.13 5.64 -0.62
C THR A 39 -2.62 5.39 -0.85
N VAL A 40 -3.07 4.19 -0.48
CA VAL A 40 -4.49 3.89 -0.33
C VAL A 40 -4.88 4.16 1.12
N GLU A 41 -6.02 4.80 1.31
CA GLU A 41 -6.47 5.23 2.64
C GLU A 41 -7.98 5.02 2.80
N LEU A 42 -8.38 4.45 3.92
CA LEU A 42 -9.72 4.52 4.48
C LEU A 42 -9.62 5.29 5.80
N ARG A 43 -10.32 6.41 5.89
CA ARG A 43 -10.42 7.20 7.12
C ARG A 43 -11.87 7.35 7.53
N THR A 44 -12.14 7.02 8.77
CA THR A 44 -13.44 7.22 9.41
C THR A 44 -13.26 8.09 10.66
N PRO A 45 -14.34 8.54 11.32
CA PRO A 45 -14.23 9.26 12.59
C PRO A 45 -13.51 8.48 13.70
N ARG A 46 -13.40 7.16 13.59
CA ARG A 46 -12.85 6.28 14.64
C ARG A 46 -11.48 5.71 14.32
N THR A 47 -11.16 5.57 13.05
CA THR A 47 -9.95 4.85 12.62
C THR A 47 -9.40 5.39 11.31
N THR A 48 -8.12 5.15 11.07
CA THR A 48 -7.47 5.44 9.80
C THR A 48 -6.62 4.25 9.41
N VAL A 49 -7.00 3.59 8.33
CA VAL A 49 -6.25 2.51 7.72
C VAL A 49 -5.57 3.06 6.48
N ARG A 50 -4.24 2.91 6.40
CA ARG A 50 -3.46 3.39 5.27
C ARG A 50 -2.38 2.39 4.89
N ALA A 51 -2.11 2.31 3.60
CA ALA A 51 -1.00 1.53 3.07
C ALA A 51 -0.38 2.22 1.85
N ASN A 52 0.94 2.19 1.78
CA ASN A 52 1.65 2.55 0.56
C ASN A 52 1.39 1.48 -0.48
N VAL A 53 1.15 1.90 -1.72
CA VAL A 53 0.97 1.04 -2.87
C VAL A 53 2.24 1.12 -3.71
N ASP A 54 2.90 -0.01 -3.88
CA ASP A 54 4.08 -0.16 -4.73
C ASP A 54 3.98 -1.42 -5.58
N ALA A 55 5.04 -1.74 -6.33
CA ALA A 55 5.06 -2.88 -7.24
C ALA A 55 4.96 -4.24 -6.53
N GLN A 56 5.12 -4.28 -5.20
CA GLN A 56 5.02 -5.48 -4.40
C GLN A 56 3.65 -5.61 -3.75
N GLY A 57 2.84 -4.56 -3.70
CA GLY A 57 1.48 -4.57 -3.18
C GLY A 57 1.21 -3.43 -2.19
N LEU A 58 0.53 -3.75 -1.09
CA LEU A 58 0.06 -2.78 -0.10
C LEU A 58 0.84 -2.96 1.21
N GLN A 59 1.56 -1.92 1.64
CA GLN A 59 2.39 -1.93 2.84
C GLN A 59 2.00 -0.82 3.83
N GLY A 60 1.58 -1.22 5.02
CA GLY A 60 1.16 -0.35 6.11
C GLY A 60 1.15 -1.06 7.46
N PRO A 61 0.77 -0.36 8.54
CA PRO A 61 0.69 -0.96 9.88
C PRO A 61 -0.33 -2.10 9.97
N ASP A 62 -1.49 -1.91 9.35
CA ASP A 62 -2.61 -2.84 9.39
C ASP A 62 -2.68 -3.77 8.17
N LEU A 63 -1.94 -3.44 7.11
CA LEU A 63 -1.97 -4.14 5.83
C LEU A 63 -0.55 -4.49 5.39
N LYS A 64 -0.28 -5.78 5.18
CA LYS A 64 0.96 -6.28 4.59
C LYS A 64 0.57 -7.30 3.53
N LEU A 65 0.23 -6.78 2.36
CA LEU A 65 -0.33 -7.57 1.27
C LEU A 65 0.60 -7.52 0.06
N GLN A 66 0.84 -8.69 -0.50
CA GLN A 66 1.48 -8.87 -1.79
C GLN A 66 0.40 -9.00 -2.86
N LEU A 67 0.41 -8.09 -3.83
CA LEU A 67 -0.49 -8.13 -4.97
C LEU A 67 0.32 -8.56 -6.21
N SER A 68 -0.18 -9.59 -6.90
CA SER A 68 0.32 -10.04 -8.19
C SER A 68 -0.86 -10.21 -9.16
N ASP A 69 -0.56 -10.45 -10.43
CA ASP A 69 -1.57 -10.63 -11.49
C ASP A 69 -2.64 -11.69 -11.16
N ASN A 70 -2.29 -12.68 -10.33
CA ASN A 70 -3.12 -13.84 -10.03
C ASN A 70 -3.38 -14.07 -8.54
N ALA A 71 -2.92 -13.19 -7.64
CA ALA A 71 -3.10 -13.38 -6.21
C ALA A 71 -3.02 -12.09 -5.39
N LEU A 72 -3.72 -12.08 -4.26
CA LEU A 72 -3.53 -11.13 -3.17
C LEU A 72 -3.29 -11.91 -1.88
N LYS A 73 -2.08 -11.85 -1.33
CA LYS A 73 -1.67 -12.67 -0.17
C LYS A 73 -1.02 -11.85 0.93
N GLY A 74 -1.08 -12.33 2.17
CA GLY A 74 -0.34 -11.73 3.29
C GLY A 74 -1.20 -11.58 4.52
N GLN A 75 -1.22 -10.39 5.11
CA GLN A 75 -1.99 -10.10 6.30
C GLN A 75 -2.74 -8.77 6.20
N ALA A 76 -3.98 -8.75 6.68
CA ALA A 76 -4.77 -7.54 6.88
C ALA A 76 -5.48 -7.62 8.22
N PHE A 77 -5.37 -6.57 9.05
CA PHE A 77 -5.98 -6.50 10.38
C PHE A 77 -5.66 -7.73 11.25
N GLN A 78 -4.38 -8.16 11.22
CA GLN A 78 -3.88 -9.36 11.91
C GLN A 78 -4.51 -10.69 11.46
N ARG A 79 -5.25 -10.69 10.34
CA ARG A 79 -5.82 -11.90 9.73
C ARG A 79 -5.05 -12.26 8.47
N PRO A 80 -4.75 -13.55 8.24
CA PRO A 80 -4.16 -13.98 6.98
C PRO A 80 -5.11 -13.69 5.81
N VAL A 81 -4.55 -13.31 4.67
CA VAL A 81 -5.27 -13.13 3.41
C VAL A 81 -4.60 -14.06 2.41
N ASP A 82 -5.39 -14.92 1.78
CA ASP A 82 -4.94 -15.74 0.65
C ASP A 82 -6.05 -15.78 -0.39
N LEU A 83 -5.97 -14.89 -1.37
CA LEU A 83 -6.91 -14.77 -2.46
C LEU A 83 -6.22 -15.10 -3.78
N LYS A 84 -6.89 -15.91 -4.58
CA LYS A 84 -6.59 -16.17 -5.98
C LYS A 84 -7.41 -15.22 -6.85
N LEU A 85 -6.74 -14.59 -7.80
CA LEU A 85 -7.32 -13.68 -8.77
C LEU A 85 -7.34 -14.35 -10.14
N SER A 86 -8.47 -14.26 -10.81
CA SER A 86 -8.65 -14.62 -12.22
C SER A 86 -9.33 -13.45 -12.94
N GLU A 87 -9.58 -13.54 -14.24
CA GLU A 87 -10.13 -12.41 -15.02
C GLU A 87 -11.41 -11.81 -14.42
N ARG A 88 -12.31 -12.65 -13.89
CA ARG A 88 -13.63 -12.24 -13.40
C ARG A 88 -13.99 -12.82 -12.04
N ARG A 89 -13.02 -13.38 -11.32
CA ARG A 89 -13.29 -14.03 -10.02
C ARG A 89 -12.17 -13.81 -9.02
N ILE A 90 -12.59 -13.63 -7.77
CA ILE A 90 -11.72 -13.56 -6.58
C ILE A 90 -12.18 -14.69 -5.66
N GLU A 91 -11.30 -15.63 -5.35
CA GLU A 91 -11.61 -16.78 -4.52
C GLU A 91 -10.55 -16.98 -3.44
N GLY A 92 -10.91 -17.53 -2.29
CA GLY A 92 -9.94 -17.90 -1.26
C GLY A 92 -10.45 -17.59 0.14
N THR A 93 -9.58 -17.02 0.98
CA THR A 93 -9.90 -16.79 2.39
C THR A 93 -9.35 -15.47 2.93
N VAL A 94 -10.07 -14.93 3.90
CA VAL A 94 -9.59 -13.89 4.82
C VAL A 94 -9.81 -14.40 6.25
N GLY A 95 -8.75 -14.58 7.02
CA GLY A 95 -8.78 -15.44 8.21
C GLY A 95 -9.18 -16.86 7.80
N GLU A 96 -10.19 -17.41 8.47
CA GLU A 96 -10.76 -18.72 8.15
C GLU A 96 -12.04 -18.61 7.30
N LYS A 97 -12.44 -17.39 6.94
CA LYS A 97 -13.72 -17.14 6.28
C LYS A 97 -13.57 -17.12 4.75
N PRO A 98 -14.50 -17.75 4.00
CA PRO A 98 -14.39 -17.88 2.56
C PRO A 98 -14.61 -16.53 1.85
N VAL A 99 -13.96 -16.38 0.70
CA VAL A 99 -14.18 -15.33 -0.28
C VAL A 99 -14.52 -16.00 -1.61
N GLU A 100 -15.61 -15.57 -2.22
CA GLU A 100 -16.03 -15.94 -3.56
C GLU A 100 -16.78 -14.76 -4.17
N LEU A 101 -16.09 -13.99 -5.00
CA LEU A 101 -16.63 -12.81 -5.66
C LEU A 101 -16.52 -12.96 -7.17
N THR A 102 -17.56 -12.54 -7.88
CA THR A 102 -17.51 -12.30 -9.32
C THR A 102 -17.26 -10.82 -9.56
N VAL A 103 -16.42 -10.49 -10.53
CA VAL A 103 -16.10 -9.12 -10.93
C VAL A 103 -16.54 -8.89 -12.37
N ALA A 104 -17.24 -7.78 -12.60
CA ALA A 104 -17.66 -7.32 -13.90
C ALA A 104 -17.09 -5.93 -14.16
N GLU A 105 -16.39 -5.76 -15.27
CA GLU A 105 -15.84 -4.49 -15.72
C GLU A 105 -16.61 -3.99 -16.94
N ARG A 106 -17.03 -2.74 -16.88
CA ARG A 106 -17.63 -1.95 -17.96
C ARG A 106 -16.81 -0.67 -18.11
N PRO A 107 -17.00 0.12 -19.18
CA PRO A 107 -16.32 1.41 -19.31
C PRO A 107 -16.50 2.24 -18.04
N ASP A 108 -15.38 2.55 -17.40
CA ASP A 108 -15.27 3.34 -16.17
C ASP A 108 -16.02 2.79 -14.95
N VAL A 109 -16.54 1.57 -14.97
CA VAL A 109 -17.27 1.00 -13.83
C VAL A 109 -16.83 -0.42 -13.58
N VAL A 110 -16.41 -0.69 -12.34
CA VAL A 110 -16.15 -2.05 -11.87
C VAL A 110 -17.13 -2.41 -10.78
N GLU A 111 -17.76 -3.56 -10.93
CA GLU A 111 -18.67 -4.12 -9.96
C GLU A 111 -18.13 -5.46 -9.47
N MET A 112 -18.35 -5.74 -8.20
CA MET A 112 -18.18 -7.08 -7.66
C MET A 112 -19.44 -7.51 -6.92
N MET A 113 -19.72 -8.80 -6.91
CA MET A 113 -20.77 -9.39 -6.07
C MET A 113 -20.39 -10.80 -5.61
N GLY A 114 -20.95 -11.22 -4.48
CA GLY A 114 -20.82 -12.58 -3.96
C GLY A 114 -20.65 -12.58 -2.46
N THR A 115 -19.67 -13.36 -1.98
CA THR A 115 -19.36 -13.51 -0.56
C THR A 115 -17.95 -13.01 -0.29
N PHE A 116 -17.79 -12.10 0.67
CA PHE A 116 -16.48 -11.69 1.16
C PHE A 116 -16.37 -11.96 2.66
N ALA A 117 -15.37 -12.75 3.05
CA ALA A 117 -15.14 -13.17 4.42
C ALA A 117 -16.42 -13.71 5.09
N GLY A 118 -17.14 -14.58 4.38
CA GLY A 118 -18.36 -15.25 4.85
C GLY A 118 -19.64 -14.41 4.83
N GLU A 119 -19.58 -13.16 4.38
CA GLU A 119 -20.75 -12.26 4.36
C GLU A 119 -21.12 -11.86 2.91
N PRO A 120 -22.42 -11.70 2.60
CA PRO A 120 -22.86 -11.16 1.32
C PRO A 120 -22.25 -9.77 1.06
N SER A 121 -21.67 -9.60 -0.13
CA SER A 121 -20.98 -8.38 -0.52
C SER A 121 -21.30 -8.02 -1.97
N SER A 122 -21.47 -6.73 -2.22
CA SER A 122 -21.68 -6.17 -3.54
C SER A 122 -21.13 -4.75 -3.55
N LEU A 123 -20.13 -4.45 -4.38
CA LEU A 123 -19.49 -3.13 -4.40
C LEU A 123 -19.37 -2.65 -5.84
N THR A 124 -19.78 -1.41 -6.07
CA THR A 124 -19.62 -0.69 -7.33
C THR A 124 -18.62 0.44 -7.13
N LEU A 125 -17.60 0.47 -7.98
CA LEU A 125 -16.63 1.56 -8.09
C LEU A 125 -16.77 2.22 -9.46
N SER A 126 -17.01 3.52 -9.48
CA SER A 126 -16.95 4.38 -10.65
C SER A 126 -16.16 5.66 -10.35
N PRO A 127 -15.75 6.45 -11.35
CA PRO A 127 -15.10 7.75 -11.14
C PRO A 127 -15.89 8.73 -10.28
N ASP A 128 -17.20 8.52 -10.12
CA ASP A 128 -18.09 9.44 -9.43
C ASP A 128 -18.56 8.90 -8.07
N ALA A 129 -18.52 7.58 -7.84
CA ALA A 129 -19.02 6.99 -6.61
C ALA A 129 -18.37 5.64 -6.24
N LEU A 130 -18.35 5.36 -4.95
CA LEU A 130 -18.06 4.06 -4.37
C LEU A 130 -19.25 3.66 -3.48
N THR A 131 -20.03 2.68 -3.93
CA THR A 131 -21.30 2.31 -3.29
C THR A 131 -21.46 0.81 -3.15
N GLY A 132 -22.16 0.38 -2.10
CA GLY A 132 -22.46 -1.04 -1.86
C GLY A 132 -22.00 -1.52 -0.49
N SER A 133 -21.68 -2.80 -0.35
CA SER A 133 -21.21 -3.41 0.89
C SER A 133 -20.03 -4.36 0.65
N VAL A 134 -19.14 -4.40 1.65
CA VAL A 134 -18.09 -5.40 1.77
C VAL A 134 -18.09 -5.93 3.19
N GLY A 135 -18.27 -7.24 3.35
CA GLY A 135 -18.38 -7.83 4.66
C GLY A 135 -19.60 -7.26 5.42
N PRO A 136 -19.43 -6.88 6.70
CA PRO A 136 -20.50 -6.26 7.49
C PRO A 136 -20.71 -4.77 7.19
N CYS A 137 -19.91 -4.17 6.29
CA CYS A 137 -19.83 -2.72 6.10
C CYS A 137 -20.44 -2.27 4.77
N GLY A 138 -21.47 -1.43 4.85
CA GLY A 138 -22.04 -0.69 3.73
C GLY A 138 -21.39 0.69 3.56
N TYR A 139 -21.32 1.16 2.31
CA TYR A 139 -20.71 2.40 1.88
C TYR A 139 -21.61 3.14 0.90
N ASN A 140 -21.68 4.46 1.07
CA ASN A 140 -22.25 5.38 0.10
C ASN A 140 -21.36 6.61 0.03
N LEU A 141 -20.36 6.56 -0.85
CA LEU A 141 -19.37 7.63 -1.02
C LEU A 141 -19.45 8.22 -2.43
N VAL A 142 -19.28 9.53 -2.52
CA VAL A 142 -19.28 10.28 -3.77
C VAL A 142 -17.91 10.93 -3.95
N ILE A 143 -17.42 11.01 -5.19
CA ILE A 143 -16.16 11.67 -5.50
C ILE A 143 -16.22 13.15 -5.08
N GLU A 144 -15.16 13.62 -4.45
CA GLU A 144 -14.99 15.01 -4.09
C GLU A 144 -14.62 15.87 -5.30
N ARG A 145 -14.75 17.19 -5.16
CA ARG A 145 -14.48 18.14 -6.25
C ARG A 145 -13.06 18.06 -6.79
N ASP A 146 -12.11 17.57 -6.00
CA ASP A 146 -10.72 17.40 -6.40
C ASP A 146 -10.46 16.17 -7.29
N ARG A 147 -11.48 15.31 -7.47
CA ARG A 147 -11.43 14.07 -8.26
C ARG A 147 -10.36 13.08 -7.81
N LYS A 148 -9.98 13.09 -6.53
CA LYS A 148 -8.91 12.22 -5.98
C LYS A 148 -9.37 11.33 -4.83
N HIS A 149 -10.48 11.67 -4.20
CA HIS A 149 -10.97 10.92 -3.07
C HIS A 149 -12.50 10.95 -3.01
N TYR A 150 -13.05 9.92 -2.39
CA TYR A 150 -14.47 9.78 -2.15
C TYR A 150 -14.77 10.18 -0.71
N ARG A 151 -15.93 10.80 -0.49
CA ARG A 151 -16.46 11.10 0.83
C ARG A 151 -17.93 10.72 0.95
N GLY A 152 -18.33 10.29 2.14
CA GLY A 152 -19.74 10.00 2.40
C GLY A 152 -19.96 9.28 3.72
N THR A 153 -20.78 8.23 3.67
CA THR A 153 -21.20 7.48 4.85
C THR A 153 -20.78 6.01 4.78
N ARG A 154 -20.62 5.42 5.97
CA ARG A 154 -20.36 3.99 6.19
C ARG A 154 -21.30 3.49 7.28
N ALA A 155 -21.78 2.26 7.13
CA ALA A 155 -22.54 1.59 8.17
C ALA A 155 -22.02 0.16 8.35
N CYS A 156 -21.49 -0.17 9.52
CA CYS A 156 -21.02 -1.52 9.85
C CYS A 156 -21.84 -2.08 11.01
N GLY A 157 -22.72 -3.04 10.72
CA GLY A 157 -23.74 -3.47 11.68
C GLY A 157 -24.57 -2.28 12.19
N ASP A 158 -24.63 -2.10 13.51
CA ASP A 158 -25.37 -0.99 14.15
C ASP A 158 -24.62 0.35 14.14
N GLN A 159 -23.35 0.35 13.73
CA GLN A 159 -22.54 1.54 13.78
C GLN A 159 -22.67 2.33 12.48
N ARG A 160 -23.06 3.61 12.60
CA ARG A 160 -23.12 4.54 11.47
C ARG A 160 -22.08 5.63 11.61
N GLU A 161 -21.34 5.86 10.54
CA GLU A 161 -20.30 6.87 10.44
C GLU A 161 -20.58 7.80 9.26
N ASN A 162 -20.48 9.09 9.54
CA ASN A 162 -20.43 10.13 8.52
C ASN A 162 -18.97 10.56 8.32
N ASP A 163 -18.72 11.36 7.29
CA ASP A 163 -17.39 11.90 6.97
C ASP A 163 -16.34 10.81 6.70
N VAL A 164 -16.77 9.70 6.12
CA VAL A 164 -15.90 8.60 5.72
C VAL A 164 -15.18 9.00 4.44
N PHE A 165 -13.87 8.85 4.42
CA PHE A 165 -12.97 9.24 3.35
C PHE A 165 -12.28 8.00 2.79
N VAL A 166 -12.25 7.88 1.46
CA VAL A 166 -11.47 6.85 0.76
C VAL A 166 -10.63 7.50 -0.33
N SER A 167 -9.33 7.21 -0.34
CA SER A 167 -8.44 7.59 -1.45
C SER A 167 -7.85 6.34 -2.10
N ILE A 168 -7.95 6.29 -3.42
CA ILE A 168 -7.45 5.19 -4.26
C ILE A 168 -6.32 5.78 -5.11
N PRO A 169 -5.07 5.30 -4.96
CA PRO A 169 -3.97 5.81 -5.75
C PRO A 169 -4.00 5.31 -7.19
N LYS A 170 -3.33 6.04 -8.09
CA LYS A 170 -3.28 5.71 -9.52
C LYS A 170 -2.68 4.33 -9.80
N SER A 171 -1.66 3.91 -9.06
CA SER A 171 -1.12 2.55 -9.13
C SER A 171 -2.22 1.51 -8.97
N LEU A 172 -3.06 1.65 -7.95
CA LEU A 172 -4.18 0.73 -7.73
C LEU A 172 -5.30 0.89 -8.77
N GLU A 173 -5.47 2.07 -9.36
CA GLU A 173 -6.36 2.28 -10.52
C GLU A 173 -5.84 1.60 -11.80
N GLN A 174 -4.53 1.38 -11.92
CA GLN A 174 -3.90 0.74 -13.08
C GLN A 174 -3.84 -0.79 -12.97
N GLU A 175 -4.06 -1.32 -11.77
CA GLU A 175 -4.21 -2.77 -11.55
C GLU A 175 -5.41 -3.33 -12.32
N SER A 176 -5.38 -4.65 -12.52
CA SER A 176 -6.53 -5.37 -13.07
C SER A 176 -7.79 -5.11 -12.22
N ALA A 177 -8.97 -5.14 -12.84
CA ALA A 177 -10.22 -4.94 -12.11
C ALA A 177 -10.35 -5.90 -10.91
N THR A 178 -9.93 -7.15 -11.04
CA THR A 178 -9.94 -8.11 -9.93
C THR A 178 -8.90 -7.81 -8.86
N GLY A 179 -7.68 -7.39 -9.22
CA GLY A 179 -6.67 -6.95 -8.26
C GLY A 179 -7.12 -5.72 -7.46
N ARG A 180 -7.63 -4.70 -8.16
CA ARG A 180 -8.19 -3.49 -7.56
C ARG A 180 -9.35 -3.81 -6.61
N MET A 181 -10.33 -4.61 -7.04
CA MET A 181 -11.48 -4.95 -6.20
C MET A 181 -11.09 -5.85 -5.02
N ALA A 182 -10.12 -6.75 -5.17
CA ALA A 182 -9.63 -7.56 -4.06
C ALA A 182 -8.97 -6.67 -2.98
N ALA A 183 -8.09 -5.76 -3.37
CA ALA A 183 -7.41 -4.86 -2.45
C ALA A 183 -8.39 -3.92 -1.73
N LEU A 184 -9.35 -3.33 -2.48
CA LEU A 184 -10.40 -2.49 -1.90
C LEU A 184 -11.32 -3.28 -0.98
N SER A 185 -11.67 -4.52 -1.32
CA SER A 185 -12.49 -5.36 -0.45
C SER A 185 -11.80 -5.59 0.90
N VAL A 186 -10.51 -5.92 0.87
CA VAL A 186 -9.74 -6.11 2.11
C VAL A 186 -9.69 -4.83 2.93
N LEU A 187 -9.41 -3.67 2.31
CA LEU A 187 -9.38 -2.38 3.02
C LEU A 187 -10.73 -2.01 3.64
N LEU A 188 -11.82 -2.13 2.85
CA LEU A 188 -13.17 -1.72 3.21
C LEU A 188 -13.88 -2.70 4.15
N ALA A 189 -13.34 -3.92 4.31
CA ALA A 189 -13.82 -4.88 5.30
C ALA A 189 -13.23 -4.65 6.71
N HIS A 190 -12.47 -3.57 6.93
CA HIS A 190 -12.16 -3.13 8.28
C HIS A 190 -13.47 -3.05 9.09
N PRO A 191 -13.53 -3.53 10.34
CA PRO A 191 -14.72 -3.40 11.19
C PRO A 191 -14.95 -1.98 11.73
#